data_AF-A0A0D8YB61-F1
#
_entry.id   AF-A0A0D8YB61-F1
#
_cell.length_a   1.000
_cell.length_b   1.000
_cell.length_c   1.000
_cell.angle_alpha   90.00
_cell.angle_beta   90.00
_cell.angle_gamma   90.00
#
_symmetry.space_group_name_H-M   'P 1'
#
loop_
_entity.id
_entity.type
_entity.pdbx_description
1 polymer ?
#
loop_
_entity_poly.entity_id
_entity_poly.type
_entity_poly.pdbx_seq_one_letter_code
_entity_poly.pdbx_strand_id
1 'polypeptide(L)'
;MTKSEFRPQIIETESSGRDACNGTLGKCRKRPTPSNSIIFKDHMKNLVYNITLEGHQEMMKKRGLTLNIHQTLVLRLRYIAEYVIRSLNEFGWAVVDNFMGDGHCQFIQKEIRCLYQRGLFSAGQLMDDNNKDEYHVKDIRSDQIYWFDGVDPRASDAVTVRLLVSMIDSVVQHFKERLPPYDISGRSRAMIAIYPGNGTRYVKHVDNPVKDGRCITVIYYCNEDWDNITHGGTLRLYPESSVIPLDIDPKADRLVFFWSDRRNPHEVMPVFRPRFAITIWYMDREERQKAIELQAQKIVGTQTTHRGNETEMEAPETFLKLSDEKMRVFPSTSSEPSLTHLDATDHHVIASSYDSTIPSQNAGDDNIPSSFTKSTSILKASSLHYISNTKDDTLYQNSSSHPNFDI
;
A
#
# COMPACT_ATOMS: atom_id res chain seq x y z
N MET A 1 -3.15 34.91 -36.33
CA MET A 1 -2.97 33.44 -36.36
C MET A 1 -3.07 32.94 -34.94
N THR A 2 -4.26 32.49 -34.57
CA THR A 2 -4.69 32.16 -33.20
C THR A 2 -4.38 30.70 -32.88
N LYS A 3 -3.87 30.49 -31.66
CA LYS A 3 -3.47 29.19 -31.09
C LYS A 3 -4.68 28.27 -30.94
N SER A 4 -4.55 27.02 -31.40
CA SER A 4 -5.50 25.95 -31.16
C SER A 4 -5.19 25.27 -29.82
N GLU A 5 -6.11 25.38 -28.86
CA GLU A 5 -6.10 24.59 -27.63
C GLU A 5 -6.57 23.16 -27.92
N PHE A 6 -5.69 22.18 -27.73
CA PHE A 6 -6.05 20.77 -27.69
C PHE A 6 -6.56 20.42 -26.29
N ARG A 7 -7.85 20.10 -26.15
CA ARG A 7 -8.40 19.41 -24.98
C ARG A 7 -8.23 17.89 -25.17
N PRO A 8 -7.62 17.15 -24.23
CA PRO A 8 -7.70 15.69 -24.26
C PRO A 8 -9.11 15.25 -23.84
N GLN A 9 -9.78 14.53 -24.74
CA GLN A 9 -11.07 13.91 -24.51
C GLN A 9 -10.91 12.68 -23.60
N ILE A 10 -11.62 12.69 -22.48
CA ILE A 10 -11.89 11.49 -21.69
C ILE A 10 -12.92 10.67 -22.50
N ILE A 11 -12.61 9.42 -22.82
CA ILE A 11 -13.55 8.54 -23.53
C ILE A 11 -14.58 8.06 -22.51
N GLU A 12 -15.71 8.77 -22.42
CA GLU A 12 -16.93 8.31 -21.77
C GLU A 12 -17.91 7.88 -22.86
N THR A 13 -18.27 6.59 -22.87
CA THR A 13 -19.28 6.05 -23.79
C THR A 13 -20.68 6.32 -23.22
N GLU A 14 -21.37 7.34 -23.73
CA GLU A 14 -22.79 7.58 -23.42
C GLU A 14 -23.71 6.94 -24.46
N SER A 15 -24.65 6.11 -24.00
CA SER A 15 -25.74 5.53 -24.77
C SER A 15 -26.91 6.51 -24.88
N SER A 16 -27.24 6.93 -26.09
CA SER A 16 -28.35 7.84 -26.40
C SER A 16 -29.72 7.17 -26.31
N GLY A 17 -30.61 7.68 -25.46
CA GLY A 17 -32.06 7.44 -25.49
C GLY A 17 -32.81 8.76 -25.62
N ARG A 18 -33.53 8.93 -26.74
CA ARG A 18 -34.42 10.07 -27.01
C ARG A 18 -35.73 9.86 -26.28
N ASP A 19 -36.30 10.91 -25.69
CA ASP A 19 -37.75 11.12 -25.68
C ASP A 19 -38.08 12.60 -25.50
N ALA A 20 -39.02 13.08 -26.32
CA ALA A 20 -39.48 14.45 -26.41
C ALA A 20 -40.88 14.56 -25.79
N CYS A 21 -41.13 15.55 -24.92
CA CYS A 21 -42.48 15.98 -24.55
C CYS A 21 -42.53 17.48 -24.21
N ASN A 22 -43.52 18.15 -24.80
CA ASN A 22 -43.88 19.55 -24.69
C ASN A 22 -44.61 19.88 -23.38
N GLY A 23 -44.42 21.11 -22.87
CA GLY A 23 -45.54 21.92 -22.35
C GLY A 23 -45.65 22.17 -20.83
N THR A 24 -45.71 23.47 -20.52
CA THR A 24 -46.43 24.16 -19.41
C THR A 24 -45.61 24.64 -18.20
N LEU A 25 -45.59 25.96 -18.04
CA LEU A 25 -45.00 26.70 -16.91
C LEU A 25 -45.74 26.39 -15.60
N GLY A 26 -45.03 25.77 -14.66
CA GLY A 26 -45.38 25.72 -13.24
C GLY A 26 -44.21 26.19 -12.41
N LYS A 27 -44.41 27.17 -11.51
CA LYS A 27 -43.38 27.67 -10.58
C LYS A 27 -42.92 26.53 -9.66
N CYS A 28 -41.82 25.88 -10.02
CA CYS A 28 -41.17 24.88 -9.18
C CYS A 28 -40.40 25.59 -8.07
N ARG A 29 -40.81 25.39 -6.81
CA ARG A 29 -39.97 25.70 -5.65
C ARG A 29 -38.68 24.92 -5.81
N LYS A 30 -37.56 25.63 -6.02
CA LYS A 30 -36.22 25.03 -6.13
C LYS A 30 -35.98 24.21 -4.87
N ARG A 31 -36.04 22.88 -5.01
CA ARG A 31 -35.48 21.94 -4.05
C ARG A 31 -33.99 22.29 -3.94
N PRO A 32 -33.36 22.36 -2.75
CA PRO A 32 -31.94 22.66 -2.65
C PRO A 32 -31.20 21.58 -3.43
N THR A 33 -30.63 21.92 -4.58
CA THR A 33 -29.64 21.10 -5.23
C THR A 33 -28.48 21.01 -4.25
N PRO A 34 -28.00 19.83 -3.82
CA PRO A 34 -26.75 19.76 -3.12
C PRO A 34 -25.71 20.30 -4.10
N SER A 35 -25.26 21.53 -3.88
CA SER A 35 -24.06 21.99 -4.55
C SER A 35 -22.95 21.17 -3.94
N ASN A 36 -22.56 20.07 -4.59
CA ASN A 36 -21.25 19.49 -4.38
C ASN A 36 -20.25 20.50 -4.96
N SER A 37 -20.11 21.65 -4.30
CA SER A 37 -19.07 22.61 -4.58
C SER A 37 -17.80 21.96 -4.07
N ILE A 38 -16.96 21.49 -4.99
CA ILE A 38 -15.61 21.05 -4.68
C ILE A 38 -14.94 22.17 -3.89
N ILE A 39 -14.55 21.87 -2.65
CA ILE A 39 -13.83 22.81 -1.80
C ILE A 39 -12.37 22.72 -2.20
N PHE A 40 -11.89 23.74 -2.92
CA PHE A 40 -10.48 23.82 -3.27
C PHE A 40 -9.62 24.07 -2.03
N LYS A 41 -8.49 23.39 -1.96
CA LYS A 41 -7.54 23.45 -0.84
C LYS A 41 -6.20 23.97 -1.30
N ASP A 42 -5.54 24.71 -0.41
CA ASP A 42 -4.16 25.09 -0.60
C ASP A 42 -3.25 23.92 -0.21
N HIS A 43 -2.90 23.10 -1.20
CA HIS A 43 -2.10 21.90 -1.01
C HIS A 43 -0.65 22.20 -0.59
N MET A 44 -0.17 23.45 -0.69
CA MET A 44 1.15 23.84 -0.18
C MET A 44 1.21 23.79 1.36
N LYS A 45 0.06 23.78 2.04
CA LYS A 45 -0.03 23.64 3.50
C LYS A 45 0.18 22.20 3.99
N ASN A 46 0.14 21.21 3.09
CA ASN A 46 0.39 19.82 3.45
C ASN A 46 1.91 19.57 3.55
N LEU A 47 2.48 19.88 4.70
CA LEU A 47 3.91 19.74 4.94
C LEU A 47 4.34 18.27 4.92
N VAL A 48 5.54 17.99 4.40
CA VAL A 48 6.15 16.66 4.41
C VAL A 48 6.54 16.28 5.85
N TYR A 49 6.24 15.03 6.26
CA TYR A 49 6.83 14.48 7.48
C TYR A 49 8.29 14.12 7.21
N ASN A 50 9.23 14.75 7.92
CA ASN A 50 10.67 14.63 7.62
C ASN A 50 11.52 14.27 8.85
N ILE A 51 10.93 13.68 9.89
CA ILE A 51 11.65 13.38 11.13
C ILE A 51 12.33 12.00 11.01
N THR A 52 13.65 11.95 11.08
CA THR A 52 14.45 10.71 11.10
C THR A 52 14.20 9.91 12.39
N LEU A 53 14.69 8.67 12.45
CA LEU A 53 14.59 7.86 13.66
C LEU A 53 15.37 8.47 14.83
N GLU A 54 16.57 8.97 14.55
CA GLU A 54 17.46 9.64 15.50
C GLU A 54 16.83 10.95 15.99
N GLY A 55 16.26 11.73 15.07
CA GLY A 55 15.55 12.97 15.40
C GLY A 55 14.32 12.70 16.28
N HIS A 56 13.60 11.61 16.03
CA HIS A 56 12.50 11.18 16.88
C HIS A 56 12.99 10.75 18.27
N GLN A 57 14.11 10.03 18.35
CA GLN A 57 14.73 9.63 19.61
C GLN A 57 15.13 10.84 20.44
N GLU A 58 15.77 11.83 19.83
CA GLU A 58 16.17 13.07 20.49
C GLU A 58 14.95 13.86 20.98
N MET A 59 13.88 13.92 20.17
CA MET A 59 12.61 14.54 20.57
C MET A 59 12.00 13.87 21.80
N MET A 60 12.01 12.53 21.86
CA MET A 60 11.51 11.78 23.02
C MET A 60 12.37 12.02 24.26
N LYS A 61 13.70 12.03 24.10
CA LYS A 61 14.65 12.34 25.17
C LYS A 61 14.42 13.74 25.75
N LYS A 62 14.20 14.75 24.90
CA LYS A 62 13.87 16.13 25.34
C LYS A 62 12.56 16.21 26.12
N ARG A 63 11.63 15.28 25.91
CA ARG A 63 10.38 15.16 26.66
C ARG A 63 10.51 14.30 27.93
N GLY A 64 11.71 13.89 28.29
CA GLY A 64 11.98 13.06 29.47
C GLY A 64 11.72 11.56 29.26
N LEU A 65 11.50 11.12 28.02
CA LEU A 65 11.28 9.70 27.69
C LEU A 65 12.59 9.09 27.18
N THR A 66 13.22 8.23 27.98
CA THR A 66 14.38 7.43 27.54
C THR A 66 13.88 6.10 27.01
N LEU A 67 14.03 5.89 25.70
CA LEU A 67 13.52 4.73 24.99
C LEU A 67 14.67 3.99 24.31
N ASN A 68 14.57 2.67 24.27
CA ASN A 68 15.43 1.88 23.40
C ASN A 68 15.02 2.05 21.93
N ILE A 69 15.87 1.62 21.00
CA ILE A 69 15.66 1.83 19.56
C ILE A 69 14.34 1.23 19.05
N HIS A 70 13.93 0.06 19.58
CA HIS A 70 12.68 -0.60 19.20
C HIS A 70 11.46 0.21 19.67
N GLN A 71 11.47 0.70 20.91
CA GLN A 71 10.42 1.54 21.45
C GLN A 71 10.33 2.87 20.69
N THR A 72 11.47 3.49 20.38
CA THR A 72 11.52 4.70 19.56
C THR A 72 10.92 4.46 18.17
N LEU A 73 11.26 3.34 17.53
CA LEU A 73 10.73 2.97 16.21
C LEU A 73 9.20 2.82 16.24
N VAL A 74 8.67 2.04 17.19
CA VAL A 74 7.22 1.81 17.32
C VAL A 74 6.47 3.12 17.55
N LEU A 75 6.96 3.98 18.44
CA LEU A 75 6.35 5.30 18.65
C LEU A 75 6.45 6.18 17.41
N ARG A 76 7.58 6.15 16.69
CA ARG A 76 7.74 6.91 15.45
C ARG A 76 6.73 6.49 14.39
N LEU A 77 6.52 5.19 14.20
CA LEU A 77 5.51 4.68 13.25
C LEU A 77 4.10 5.15 13.61
N ARG A 78 3.76 5.20 14.90
CA ARG A 78 2.49 5.80 15.37
C ARG A 78 2.41 7.30 15.04
N TYR A 79 3.47 8.08 15.24
CA TYR A 79 3.49 9.50 14.88
C TYR A 79 3.36 9.73 13.37
N ILE A 80 3.99 8.87 12.56
CA ILE A 80 3.81 8.87 11.11
C ILE A 80 2.35 8.59 10.77
N ALA A 81 1.72 7.61 11.42
CA ALA A 81 0.31 7.30 11.19
C ALA A 81 -0.61 8.50 11.52
N GLU A 82 -0.41 9.17 12.65
CA GLU A 82 -1.14 10.40 13.01
C GLU A 82 -1.04 11.48 11.93
N TYR A 83 0.17 11.68 11.41
CA TYR A 83 0.42 12.61 10.32
C TYR A 83 -0.33 12.19 9.05
N VAL A 84 -0.18 10.94 8.62
CA VAL A 84 -0.79 10.43 7.38
C VAL A 84 -2.31 10.48 7.46
N ILE A 85 -2.93 10.10 8.58
CA ILE A 85 -4.39 10.15 8.78
C ILE A 85 -4.91 11.57 8.58
N ARG A 86 -4.26 12.55 9.22
CA ARG A 86 -4.64 13.96 9.09
C ARG A 86 -4.47 14.44 7.64
N SER A 87 -3.37 14.10 7.00
CA SER A 87 -3.09 14.52 5.61
C SER A 87 -4.02 13.84 4.59
N LEU A 88 -4.39 12.57 4.78
CA LEU A 88 -5.38 11.89 3.93
C LEU A 88 -6.78 12.47 4.09
N ASN A 89 -7.23 12.72 5.33
CA ASN A 89 -8.53 13.34 5.59
C ASN A 89 -8.61 14.77 5.06
N GLU A 90 -7.53 15.54 5.18
CA GLU A 90 -7.52 16.94 4.77
C GLU A 90 -7.18 17.11 3.29
N PHE A 91 -6.11 16.52 2.78
CA PHE A 91 -5.58 16.81 1.44
C PHE A 91 -5.72 15.64 0.46
N GLY A 92 -6.07 14.45 0.93
CA GLY A 92 -6.19 13.26 0.10
C GLY A 92 -4.87 12.57 -0.28
N TRP A 93 -3.76 13.07 0.24
CA TRP A 93 -2.42 12.52 0.06
C TRP A 93 -1.48 12.91 1.22
N ALA A 94 -0.38 12.17 1.40
CA ALA A 94 0.65 12.43 2.41
C ALA A 94 2.03 12.01 1.90
N VAL A 95 3.10 12.69 2.35
CA VAL A 95 4.49 12.35 2.04
C VAL A 95 5.31 12.26 3.32
N VAL A 96 6.06 11.17 3.44
CA VAL A 96 6.93 10.86 4.58
C VAL A 96 8.33 10.62 4.04
N ASP A 97 9.25 11.52 4.32
CA ASP A 97 10.67 11.38 4.04
C ASP A 97 11.38 10.71 5.23
N ASN A 98 12.55 10.13 4.95
CA ASN A 98 13.39 9.40 5.91
C ASN A 98 12.68 8.21 6.56
N PHE A 99 11.82 7.48 5.83
CA PHE A 99 10.98 6.43 6.41
C PHE A 99 11.77 5.28 7.05
N MET A 100 12.68 4.65 6.29
CA MET A 100 13.49 3.50 6.71
C MET A 100 14.89 3.89 7.22
N GLY A 101 15.41 5.04 6.77
CA GLY A 101 16.80 5.47 6.88
C GLY A 101 17.65 5.09 5.66
N ASP A 102 18.67 5.89 5.38
CA ASP A 102 19.52 5.79 4.18
C ASP A 102 20.12 4.40 3.95
N GLY A 103 20.64 3.77 5.01
CA GLY A 103 21.23 2.44 4.92
C GLY A 103 20.23 1.38 4.42
N HIS A 104 18.99 1.40 4.90
CA HIS A 104 17.95 0.47 4.46
C HIS A 104 17.49 0.77 3.02
N CYS A 105 17.41 2.04 2.65
CA CYS A 105 17.06 2.47 1.28
C CYS A 105 18.04 1.88 0.25
N GLN A 106 19.35 1.95 0.54
CA GLN A 106 20.40 1.34 -0.30
C GLN A 106 20.26 -0.18 -0.41
N PHE A 107 20.00 -0.87 0.71
CA PHE A 107 19.78 -2.31 0.70
C PHE A 107 18.55 -2.70 -0.11
N ILE A 108 17.44 -1.97 0.00
CA ILE A 108 16.24 -2.18 -0.81
C ILE A 108 16.57 -2.07 -2.29
N GLN A 109 17.26 -1.01 -2.70
CA GLN A 109 17.64 -0.82 -4.11
C GLN A 109 18.54 -1.96 -4.62
N LYS A 110 19.49 -2.43 -3.80
CA LYS A 110 20.35 -3.59 -4.12
C LYS A 110 19.53 -4.87 -4.26
N GLU A 111 18.60 -5.15 -3.35
CA GLU A 111 17.70 -6.30 -3.40
C GLU A 111 16.85 -6.28 -4.67
N ILE A 112 16.28 -5.12 -5.04
CA ILE A 112 15.51 -4.97 -6.28
C ILE A 112 16.37 -5.29 -7.51
N ARG A 113 17.61 -4.80 -7.57
CA ARG A 113 18.53 -5.13 -8.68
C ARG A 113 18.85 -6.62 -8.76
N CYS A 114 19.06 -7.28 -7.62
CA CYS A 114 19.29 -8.73 -7.59
C CYS A 114 18.07 -9.50 -8.14
N LEU A 115 16.85 -9.10 -7.75
CA LEU A 115 15.61 -9.70 -8.28
C LEU A 115 15.47 -9.46 -9.79
N TYR A 116 15.86 -8.29 -10.26
CA TYR A 116 15.87 -7.94 -11.67
C TYR A 116 16.83 -8.81 -12.48
N GLN A 117 18.07 -8.96 -12.01
CA GLN A 117 19.11 -9.78 -12.64
C GLN A 117 18.73 -11.27 -12.71
N ARG A 118 17.82 -11.73 -11.85
CA ARG A 118 17.26 -13.09 -11.89
C ARG A 118 16.16 -13.28 -12.94
N GLY A 119 15.77 -12.23 -13.66
CA GLY A 119 14.71 -12.30 -14.67
C GLY A 119 13.30 -12.45 -14.08
N LEU A 120 13.07 -11.99 -12.84
CA LEU A 120 11.77 -12.11 -12.18
C LEU A 120 10.75 -11.05 -12.62
N PHE A 121 11.18 -10.04 -13.36
CA PHE A 121 10.35 -8.92 -13.78
C PHE A 121 9.69 -9.21 -15.13
N SER A 122 8.46 -8.74 -15.30
CA SER A 122 7.71 -8.77 -16.56
C SER A 122 7.23 -7.37 -16.93
N ALA A 123 6.82 -7.15 -18.19
CA ALA A 123 6.20 -5.89 -18.58
C ALA A 123 4.96 -5.60 -17.71
N GLY A 124 4.74 -4.32 -17.37
CA GLY A 124 3.57 -3.87 -16.62
C GLY A 124 2.26 -4.21 -17.35
N GLN A 125 1.28 -4.72 -16.61
CA GLN A 125 -0.02 -5.16 -17.16
C GLN A 125 -1.14 -4.15 -16.85
N LEU A 126 -2.25 -4.25 -17.60
CA LEU A 126 -3.49 -3.48 -17.40
C LEU A 126 -4.61 -4.40 -16.91
N MET A 127 -5.64 -3.84 -16.26
CA MET A 127 -6.75 -4.61 -15.69
C MET A 127 -7.70 -5.24 -16.72
N ASP A 128 -7.76 -4.71 -17.95
CA ASP A 128 -8.62 -5.22 -19.03
C ASP A 128 -7.79 -5.96 -20.09
N ASP A 129 -7.65 -7.28 -19.93
CA ASP A 129 -6.96 -8.19 -20.87
C ASP A 129 -7.82 -8.56 -22.10
N ASN A 130 -8.65 -7.63 -22.59
CA ASN A 130 -9.34 -7.83 -23.86
C ASN A 130 -8.34 -7.65 -25.01
N ASN A 131 -7.52 -8.66 -25.25
CA ASN A 131 -6.75 -8.92 -26.48
C ASN A 131 -6.13 -7.65 -27.11
N LYS A 132 -5.39 -6.88 -26.32
CA LYS A 132 -4.67 -5.70 -26.83
C LYS A 132 -3.22 -6.06 -27.09
N ASP A 133 -2.73 -5.69 -28.27
CA ASP A 133 -1.33 -5.88 -28.67
C ASP A 133 -0.36 -5.26 -27.64
N GLU A 134 0.78 -5.90 -27.41
CA GLU A 134 1.82 -5.47 -26.46
C GLU A 134 2.25 -3.99 -26.66
N TYR A 135 2.20 -3.51 -27.90
CA TYR A 135 2.48 -2.13 -28.27
C TYR A 135 1.52 -1.12 -27.61
N HIS A 136 0.23 -1.43 -27.52
CA HIS A 136 -0.77 -0.54 -26.90
C HIS A 136 -0.63 -0.46 -25.37
N VAL A 137 -0.09 -1.50 -24.72
CA VAL A 137 0.19 -1.48 -23.28
C VAL A 137 1.36 -0.55 -23.00
N LYS A 138 2.43 -0.62 -23.81
CA LYS A 138 3.63 0.24 -23.69
C LYS A 138 3.34 1.73 -23.85
N ASP A 139 2.30 2.09 -24.63
CA ASP A 139 1.85 3.48 -24.77
C ASP A 139 1.24 4.04 -23.47
N ILE A 140 0.64 3.17 -22.66
CA ILE A 140 -0.02 3.50 -21.40
C ILE A 140 0.97 3.44 -20.24
N ARG A 141 1.72 2.35 -20.11
CA ARG A 141 2.76 2.15 -19.10
C ARG A 141 3.93 1.37 -19.66
N SER A 142 5.14 1.76 -19.30
CA SER A 142 6.39 1.20 -19.87
C SER A 142 7.36 0.73 -18.78
N ASP A 143 6.85 0.43 -17.59
CA ASP A 143 7.61 -0.16 -16.51
C ASP A 143 7.67 -1.69 -16.59
N GLN A 144 8.67 -2.24 -15.92
CA GLN A 144 8.78 -3.66 -15.63
C GLN A 144 8.42 -3.88 -14.16
N ILE A 145 7.61 -4.90 -13.87
CA ILE A 145 7.08 -5.16 -12.53
C ILE A 145 7.41 -6.57 -12.04
N TYR A 146 7.53 -6.72 -10.73
CA TYR A 146 7.56 -7.99 -10.04
C TYR A 146 6.65 -7.90 -8.80
N TRP A 147 5.71 -8.85 -8.69
CA TRP A 147 4.86 -8.97 -7.51
C TRP A 147 5.63 -9.68 -6.40
N PHE A 148 6.14 -8.92 -5.45
CA PHE A 148 6.89 -9.47 -4.33
C PHE A 148 5.99 -10.21 -3.35
N ASP A 149 6.40 -11.43 -3.02
CA ASP A 149 5.84 -12.21 -1.91
C ASP A 149 6.98 -12.65 -0.98
N GLY A 150 6.87 -12.32 0.31
CA GLY A 150 7.84 -12.73 1.32
C GLY A 150 8.02 -14.25 1.49
N VAL A 151 7.13 -15.08 0.93
CA VAL A 151 7.29 -16.55 0.92
C VAL A 151 7.86 -17.10 -0.41
N ASP A 152 8.08 -16.26 -1.43
CA ASP A 152 8.69 -16.70 -2.69
C ASP A 152 10.17 -17.08 -2.45
N PRO A 153 10.56 -18.36 -2.65
CA PRO A 153 11.94 -18.79 -2.42
C PRO A 153 12.96 -18.05 -3.30
N ARG A 154 12.52 -17.55 -4.48
CA ARG A 154 13.37 -16.79 -5.41
C ARG A 154 13.70 -15.39 -4.90
N ALA A 155 12.98 -14.93 -3.87
CA ALA A 155 13.13 -13.62 -3.25
C ALA A 155 13.42 -13.73 -1.73
N SER A 156 13.90 -14.88 -1.26
CA SER A 156 14.17 -15.14 0.16
C SER A 156 15.21 -14.18 0.75
N ASP A 157 16.12 -13.67 -0.06
CA ASP A 157 17.17 -12.73 0.33
C ASP A 157 16.74 -11.24 0.28
N ALA A 158 15.53 -10.94 -0.20
CA ALA A 158 14.95 -9.60 -0.14
C ALA A 158 14.42 -9.26 1.27
N VAL A 159 15.30 -9.35 2.26
CA VAL A 159 14.99 -9.19 3.70
C VAL A 159 14.53 -7.77 4.02
N THR A 160 15.13 -6.76 3.37
CA THR A 160 14.87 -5.36 3.65
C THR A 160 13.57 -4.90 3.00
N VAL A 161 13.24 -5.42 1.81
CA VAL A 161 11.90 -5.27 1.21
C VAL A 161 10.81 -5.86 2.12
N ARG A 162 11.04 -7.04 2.73
CA ARG A 162 10.08 -7.57 3.72
C ARG A 162 9.91 -6.66 4.92
N LEU A 163 11.02 -6.15 5.46
CA LEU A 163 10.99 -5.21 6.59
C LEU A 163 10.20 -3.95 6.25
N LEU A 164 10.45 -3.36 5.07
CA LEU A 164 9.70 -2.20 4.56
C LEU A 164 8.20 -2.47 4.56
N VAL A 165 7.77 -3.59 3.96
CA VAL A 165 6.36 -3.97 3.88
C VAL A 165 5.76 -4.11 5.29
N SER A 166 6.46 -4.76 6.23
CA SER A 166 6.01 -4.88 7.62
C SER A 166 5.92 -3.55 8.35
N MET A 167 6.84 -2.61 8.09
CA MET A 167 6.79 -1.27 8.69
C MET A 167 5.64 -0.43 8.15
N ILE A 168 5.37 -0.50 6.84
CA ILE A 168 4.19 0.16 6.23
C ILE A 168 2.91 -0.44 6.81
N ASP A 169 2.83 -1.77 6.92
CA ASP A 169 1.70 -2.47 7.53
C ASP A 169 1.46 -1.99 8.98
N SER A 170 2.54 -1.78 9.76
CA SER A 170 2.43 -1.24 11.13
C SER A 170 1.91 0.20 11.17
N VAL A 171 2.21 1.04 10.16
CA VAL A 171 1.63 2.39 10.05
C VAL A 171 0.13 2.28 9.75
N VAL A 172 -0.25 1.46 8.78
CA VAL A 172 -1.66 1.34 8.33
C VAL A 172 -2.55 0.68 9.38
N GLN A 173 -2.01 -0.21 10.22
CA GLN A 173 -2.77 -0.76 11.36
C GLN A 173 -3.29 0.34 12.31
N HIS A 174 -2.62 1.49 12.41
CA HIS A 174 -3.10 2.62 13.20
C HIS A 174 -4.23 3.42 12.54
N PHE A 175 -4.63 3.11 11.29
CA PHE A 175 -5.69 3.82 10.56
C PHE A 175 -7.09 3.30 10.88
N LYS A 176 -7.18 2.10 11.48
CA LYS A 176 -8.45 1.44 11.80
C LYS A 176 -9.41 2.40 12.50
N GLU A 177 -10.63 2.52 11.97
CA GLU A 177 -11.72 3.40 12.48
C GLU A 177 -11.43 4.92 12.43
N ARG A 178 -10.34 5.35 11.79
CA ARG A 178 -9.90 6.76 11.76
C ARG A 178 -9.94 7.42 10.39
N LEU A 179 -10.30 6.65 9.37
CA LEU A 179 -10.43 7.07 7.98
C LEU A 179 -11.83 6.70 7.43
N PRO A 180 -12.92 7.22 8.01
CA PRO A 180 -14.26 6.92 7.51
C PRO A 180 -14.42 7.41 6.05
N PRO A 181 -15.16 6.68 5.21
CA PRO A 181 -15.98 5.51 5.53
C PRO A 181 -15.24 4.15 5.44
N TYR A 182 -13.91 4.12 5.32
CA TYR A 182 -13.17 2.92 4.96
C TYR A 182 -12.91 1.97 6.15
N ASP A 183 -13.14 0.68 5.94
CA ASP A 183 -12.66 -0.42 6.79
C ASP A 183 -11.49 -1.14 6.11
N ILE A 184 -10.27 -0.70 6.44
CA ILE A 184 -9.04 -1.23 5.84
C ILE A 184 -8.73 -2.59 6.45
N SER A 185 -9.01 -3.65 5.69
CA SER A 185 -8.96 -5.04 6.21
C SER A 185 -7.84 -5.90 5.62
N GLY A 186 -7.17 -5.42 4.59
CA GLY A 186 -6.05 -6.13 3.97
C GLY A 186 -5.37 -5.31 2.88
N ARG A 187 -4.44 -5.97 2.17
CA ARG A 187 -3.71 -5.37 1.06
C ARG A 187 -3.32 -6.36 -0.03
N SER A 188 -2.91 -5.82 -1.16
CA SER A 188 -2.22 -6.53 -2.24
C SER A 188 -0.84 -7.07 -1.81
N ARG A 189 -0.24 -7.89 -2.68
CA ARG A 189 1.22 -8.08 -2.71
C ARG A 189 1.91 -6.76 -3.03
N ALA A 190 3.18 -6.63 -2.66
CA ALA A 190 3.94 -5.44 -3.00
C ALA A 190 4.37 -5.52 -4.46
N MET A 191 3.97 -4.55 -5.29
CA MET A 191 4.41 -4.44 -6.67
C MET A 191 5.72 -3.66 -6.72
N ILE A 192 6.83 -4.34 -7.03
CA ILE A 192 8.10 -3.68 -7.30
C ILE A 192 8.11 -3.27 -8.78
N ALA A 193 8.37 -2.01 -9.07
CA ALA A 193 8.39 -1.46 -10.42
C ALA A 193 9.75 -0.82 -10.74
N ILE A 194 10.22 -1.04 -11.97
CA ILE A 194 11.41 -0.43 -12.56
C ILE A 194 11.00 0.25 -13.86
N TYR A 195 11.19 1.57 -13.93
CA TYR A 195 11.16 2.31 -15.19
C TYR A 195 12.61 2.42 -15.66
N PRO A 196 13.01 1.77 -16.77
CA PRO A 196 14.42 1.61 -17.13
C PRO A 196 15.10 2.90 -17.61
N GLY A 197 14.34 3.97 -17.89
CA GLY A 197 14.87 5.21 -18.48
C GLY A 197 14.25 5.46 -19.86
N ASN A 198 14.98 6.13 -20.76
CA ASN A 198 14.60 6.30 -22.16
C ASN A 198 13.20 6.91 -22.41
N GLY A 199 12.73 7.77 -21.50
CA GLY A 199 11.41 8.39 -21.60
C GLY A 199 10.25 7.48 -21.21
N THR A 200 10.52 6.32 -20.59
CA THR A 200 9.49 5.46 -19.99
C THR A 200 8.63 6.25 -19.01
N ARG A 201 7.34 5.93 -18.96
CA ARG A 201 6.30 6.71 -18.28
C ARG A 201 5.08 5.84 -17.95
N TYR A 202 4.17 6.42 -17.17
CA TYR A 202 2.80 5.93 -17.02
C TYR A 202 1.86 7.11 -17.22
N VAL A 203 1.04 7.05 -18.28
CA VAL A 203 0.03 8.07 -18.58
C VAL A 203 -0.93 8.29 -17.41
N LYS A 204 -1.58 9.46 -17.42
CA LYS A 204 -2.59 9.82 -16.42
C LYS A 204 -3.68 8.77 -16.29
N HIS A 205 -3.86 8.25 -15.08
CA HIS A 205 -4.86 7.23 -14.75
C HIS A 205 -5.40 7.43 -13.33
N VAL A 206 -6.38 6.61 -12.96
CA VAL A 206 -6.89 6.44 -11.61
C VAL A 206 -6.60 5.00 -11.22
N ASP A 207 -6.10 4.77 -10.00
CA ASP A 207 -5.76 3.43 -9.56
C ASP A 207 -7.00 2.55 -9.48
N ASN A 208 -8.05 3.02 -8.81
CA ASN A 208 -9.31 2.31 -8.63
C ASN A 208 -10.49 3.01 -9.34
N PRO A 209 -10.60 2.92 -10.67
CA PRO A 209 -11.68 3.57 -11.41
C PRO A 209 -13.01 2.81 -11.34
N VAL A 210 -12.96 1.51 -11.01
CA VAL A 210 -14.09 0.55 -11.07
C VAL A 210 -14.55 0.03 -9.71
N LYS A 211 -14.00 0.57 -8.61
CA LYS A 211 -14.32 0.18 -7.24
C LYS A 211 -14.02 -1.29 -6.94
N ASP A 212 -12.79 -1.72 -7.21
CA ASP A 212 -12.32 -3.10 -6.98
C ASP A 212 -11.88 -3.41 -5.54
N GLY A 213 -12.05 -2.45 -4.63
CA GLY A 213 -11.68 -2.53 -3.23
C GLY A 213 -10.47 -1.67 -2.85
N ARG A 214 -9.61 -1.26 -3.79
CA ARG A 214 -8.42 -0.47 -3.48
C ARG A 214 -8.80 0.92 -2.97
N CYS A 215 -8.50 1.23 -1.71
CA CYS A 215 -8.83 2.52 -1.11
C CYS A 215 -7.61 3.42 -0.92
N ILE A 216 -6.45 2.88 -0.52
CA ILE A 216 -5.22 3.66 -0.31
C ILE A 216 -4.08 3.05 -1.13
N THR A 217 -3.43 3.89 -1.93
CA THR A 217 -2.18 3.57 -2.61
C THR A 217 -1.01 4.06 -1.79
N VAL A 218 -0.04 3.19 -1.56
CA VAL A 218 1.21 3.49 -0.86
C VAL A 218 2.39 3.21 -1.76
N ILE A 219 3.27 4.19 -1.97
CA ILE A 219 4.46 4.06 -2.82
C ILE A 219 5.71 4.41 -2.02
N TYR A 220 6.69 3.51 -2.02
CA TYR A 220 8.03 3.76 -1.49
C TYR A 220 9.04 3.94 -2.63
N TYR A 221 9.92 4.93 -2.50
CA TYR A 221 10.97 5.24 -3.46
C TYR A 221 12.36 5.01 -2.86
N CYS A 222 13.26 4.43 -3.67
CA CYS A 222 14.64 4.15 -3.29
C CYS A 222 15.64 4.64 -4.35
N ASN A 223 15.47 5.88 -4.81
CA ASN A 223 16.30 6.47 -5.87
C ASN A 223 17.25 7.52 -5.31
N GLU A 224 18.48 7.11 -5.02
CA GLU A 224 19.53 8.00 -4.51
C GLU A 224 19.98 9.02 -5.55
N ASP A 225 20.33 10.21 -5.08
CA ASP A 225 20.84 11.32 -5.89
C ASP A 225 19.93 11.62 -7.09
N TRP A 226 18.61 11.63 -6.84
CA TRP A 226 17.62 11.89 -7.88
C TRP A 226 17.50 13.39 -8.17
N ASP A 227 18.16 13.84 -9.23
CA ASP A 227 17.92 15.14 -9.86
C ASP A 227 16.70 15.07 -10.81
N ASN A 228 15.62 15.77 -10.47
CA ASN A 228 14.39 15.78 -11.26
C ASN A 228 14.51 16.55 -12.58
N ILE A 229 15.46 17.49 -12.70
CA ILE A 229 15.67 18.26 -13.93
C ILE A 229 16.23 17.36 -15.03
N THR A 230 17.19 16.50 -14.68
CA THR A 230 17.89 15.64 -15.63
C THR A 230 17.29 14.23 -15.72
N HIS A 231 16.82 13.66 -14.61
CA HIS A 231 16.30 12.29 -14.59
C HIS A 231 14.78 12.19 -14.79
N GLY A 232 14.03 13.30 -14.64
CA GLY A 232 12.57 13.33 -14.76
C GLY A 232 11.87 12.44 -13.72
N GLY A 233 10.86 11.68 -14.15
CA GLY A 233 10.23 10.62 -13.35
C GLY A 233 9.37 11.05 -12.16
N THR A 234 9.05 12.33 -12.07
CA THR A 234 8.13 12.90 -11.07
C THR A 234 6.77 12.21 -11.14
N LEU A 235 6.22 11.84 -9.97
CA LEU A 235 4.82 11.47 -9.85
C LEU A 235 3.99 12.75 -9.80
N ARG A 236 3.14 12.97 -10.80
CA ARG A 236 2.23 14.12 -10.84
C ARG A 236 0.83 13.69 -10.45
N LEU A 237 0.34 14.22 -9.33
CA LEU A 237 -1.01 14.04 -8.82
C LEU A 237 -1.90 15.19 -9.27
N TYR A 238 -3.18 14.88 -9.52
CA TYR A 238 -4.23 15.84 -9.83
C TYR A 238 -5.35 15.76 -8.79
N PRO A 239 -5.12 16.15 -7.52
CA PRO A 239 -6.16 16.06 -6.50
C PRO A 239 -7.42 16.83 -6.95
N GLU A 240 -8.60 16.24 -6.81
CA GLU A 240 -9.87 16.89 -7.18
C GLU A 240 -10.05 18.23 -6.42
N SER A 241 -9.52 18.31 -5.19
CA SER A 241 -9.50 19.54 -4.39
C SER A 241 -8.43 20.57 -4.82
N SER A 242 -7.73 20.37 -5.93
CA SER A 242 -6.69 21.29 -6.43
C SER A 242 -6.94 21.69 -7.88
N VAL A 243 -6.69 22.97 -8.18
CA VAL A 243 -6.62 23.45 -9.58
C VAL A 243 -5.25 23.18 -10.20
N ILE A 244 -4.22 23.11 -9.37
CA ILE A 244 -2.82 22.96 -9.79
C ILE A 244 -2.37 21.53 -9.49
N PRO A 245 -1.73 20.83 -10.45
CA PRO A 245 -1.16 19.52 -10.19
C PRO A 245 -0.07 19.60 -9.10
N LEU A 246 0.07 18.51 -8.34
CA LEU A 246 1.11 18.36 -7.34
C LEU A 246 2.19 17.42 -7.87
N ASP A 247 3.43 17.86 -7.80
CA ASP A 247 4.59 17.08 -8.23
C ASP A 247 5.32 16.49 -7.01
N ILE A 248 5.52 15.17 -7.02
CA ILE A 248 6.26 14.42 -6.01
C ILE A 248 7.44 13.71 -6.67
N ASP A 249 8.64 14.20 -6.38
CA ASP A 249 9.87 13.57 -6.86
C ASP A 249 10.07 12.20 -6.21
N PRO A 250 10.56 11.19 -6.95
CA PRO A 250 10.75 9.82 -6.47
C PRO A 250 12.06 9.68 -5.65
N LYS A 251 12.26 10.55 -4.66
CA LYS A 251 13.50 10.63 -3.85
C LYS A 251 13.74 9.37 -3.03
N ALA A 252 15.00 9.06 -2.76
CA ALA A 252 15.37 8.02 -1.81
C ALA A 252 14.66 8.18 -0.45
N ASP A 253 14.23 7.05 0.10
CA ASP A 253 13.59 6.90 1.40
C ASP A 253 12.30 7.71 1.61
N ARG A 254 11.61 8.00 0.51
CA ARG A 254 10.31 8.66 0.49
C ARG A 254 9.18 7.65 0.40
N LEU A 255 8.21 7.79 1.29
CA LEU A 255 6.96 7.06 1.30
C LEU A 255 5.79 8.02 1.00
N VAL A 256 4.91 7.64 0.09
CA VAL A 256 3.78 8.44 -0.37
C VAL A 256 2.49 7.67 -0.14
N PHE A 257 1.46 8.35 0.36
CA PHE A 257 0.10 7.83 0.49
C PHE A 257 -0.85 8.70 -0.31
N PHE A 258 -1.83 8.11 -0.99
CA PHE A 258 -2.96 8.84 -1.56
C PHE A 258 -4.18 7.93 -1.71
N TRP A 259 -5.37 8.52 -1.77
CA TRP A 259 -6.58 7.77 -2.07
C TRP A 259 -6.54 7.20 -3.49
N SER A 260 -6.81 5.90 -3.63
CA SER A 260 -6.70 5.19 -4.92
C SER A 260 -7.81 5.53 -5.92
N ASP A 261 -8.92 6.11 -5.47
CA ASP A 261 -10.07 6.40 -6.33
C ASP A 261 -9.93 7.71 -7.13
N ARG A 262 -11.02 8.15 -7.74
CA ARG A 262 -11.09 9.33 -8.63
C ARG A 262 -10.70 10.66 -7.97
N ARG A 263 -10.49 10.70 -6.65
CA ARG A 263 -9.97 11.89 -5.96
C ARG A 263 -8.53 12.22 -6.37
N ASN A 264 -7.73 11.23 -6.80
CA ASN A 264 -6.33 11.42 -7.16
C ASN A 264 -5.95 10.75 -8.50
N PRO A 265 -6.44 11.23 -9.66
CA PRO A 265 -5.82 10.92 -10.93
C PRO A 265 -4.33 11.30 -10.89
N HIS A 266 -3.47 10.49 -11.50
CA HIS A 266 -2.02 10.72 -11.46
C HIS A 266 -1.29 10.10 -12.64
N GLU A 267 -0.09 10.61 -12.92
CA GLU A 267 0.80 10.10 -13.96
C GLU A 267 2.25 10.03 -13.46
N VAL A 268 3.04 9.14 -14.07
CA VAL A 268 4.50 9.13 -13.92
C VAL A 268 5.07 9.85 -15.14
N MET A 269 5.66 11.01 -14.91
CA MET A 269 6.32 11.81 -15.94
C MET A 269 7.48 11.03 -16.58
N PRO A 270 7.91 11.35 -17.82
CA PRO A 270 9.00 10.65 -18.50
C PRO A 270 10.26 10.50 -17.64
N VAL A 271 10.80 9.28 -17.64
CA VAL A 271 11.93 8.83 -16.83
C VAL A 271 13.16 8.67 -17.71
N PHE A 272 14.30 9.24 -17.32
CA PHE A 272 15.55 9.21 -18.09
C PHE A 272 16.72 8.52 -17.38
N ARG A 273 16.47 7.98 -16.17
CA ARG A 273 17.39 7.13 -15.40
C ARG A 273 16.58 6.01 -14.75
N PRO A 274 17.13 4.80 -14.54
CA PRO A 274 16.42 3.74 -13.83
C PRO A 274 15.75 4.22 -12.54
N ARG A 275 14.42 4.14 -12.49
CA ARG A 275 13.57 4.58 -11.37
C ARG A 275 12.89 3.37 -10.74
N PHE A 276 13.15 3.19 -9.45
CA PHE A 276 12.64 2.12 -8.61
C PHE A 276 11.50 2.61 -7.72
N ALA A 277 10.43 1.83 -7.64
CA ALA A 277 9.31 2.07 -6.74
C ALA A 277 8.75 0.75 -6.20
N ILE A 278 8.21 0.77 -4.99
CA ILE A 278 7.46 -0.34 -4.41
C ILE A 278 6.07 0.17 -4.06
N THR A 279 5.04 -0.38 -4.71
CA THR A 279 3.64 0.02 -4.50
C THR A 279 2.87 -1.06 -3.75
N ILE A 280 2.04 -0.64 -2.79
CA ILE A 280 1.11 -1.49 -2.05
C ILE A 280 -0.26 -0.82 -2.09
N TRP A 281 -1.31 -1.59 -2.42
CA TRP A 281 -2.68 -1.12 -2.32
C TRP A 281 -3.38 -1.74 -1.11
N TYR A 282 -3.90 -0.89 -0.24
CA TYR A 282 -4.74 -1.30 0.87
C TYR A 282 -6.21 -1.30 0.44
N MET A 283 -6.94 -2.27 0.96
CA MET A 283 -8.28 -2.62 0.49
C MET A 283 -9.33 -2.29 1.55
N ASP A 284 -10.40 -1.63 1.12
CA ASP A 284 -11.64 -1.52 1.88
C ASP A 284 -12.39 -2.85 1.86
N ARG A 285 -12.83 -3.32 3.04
CA ARG A 285 -13.51 -4.62 3.19
C ARG A 285 -14.78 -4.69 2.36
N GLU A 286 -15.65 -3.71 2.50
CA GLU A 286 -16.98 -3.76 1.90
C GLU A 286 -16.93 -3.62 0.38
N GLU A 287 -16.15 -2.65 -0.12
CA GLU A 287 -15.99 -2.44 -1.55
C GLU A 287 -15.36 -3.67 -2.20
N ARG A 288 -14.34 -4.27 -1.56
CA ARG A 288 -13.71 -5.49 -2.06
C ARG A 288 -14.68 -6.66 -2.12
N GLN A 289 -15.47 -6.87 -1.07
CA GLN A 289 -16.47 -7.93 -1.02
C GLN A 289 -17.48 -7.79 -2.17
N LYS A 290 -18.02 -6.57 -2.37
CA LYS A 290 -18.94 -6.27 -3.48
C LYS A 290 -18.29 -6.51 -4.85
N ALA A 291 -17.02 -6.15 -5.01
CA ALA A 291 -16.29 -6.37 -6.26
C ALA A 291 -16.13 -7.86 -6.60
N ILE A 292 -15.80 -8.69 -5.61
CA ILE A 292 -15.71 -10.15 -5.77
C ILE A 292 -17.08 -10.75 -6.16
N GLU A 293 -18.15 -10.33 -5.48
CA GLU A 293 -19.51 -10.79 -5.78
C GLU A 293 -19.95 -10.42 -7.21
N LEU A 294 -19.69 -9.18 -7.64
CA LEU A 294 -20.00 -8.72 -8.98
C LEU A 294 -19.23 -9.49 -10.05
N GLN A 295 -17.95 -9.81 -9.79
CA GLN A 295 -17.16 -10.63 -10.71
C GLN A 295 -17.71 -12.06 -10.80
N ALA A 296 -18.05 -12.68 -9.67
CA ALA A 296 -18.64 -14.01 -9.63
C ALA A 296 -19.96 -14.07 -10.44
N GLN A 297 -20.81 -13.05 -10.31
CA GLN A 297 -22.06 -12.95 -11.07
C GLN A 297 -21.83 -12.81 -12.58
N LYS A 298 -20.83 -12.00 -13.00
CA LYS A 298 -20.47 -11.86 -14.43
C LYS A 298 -20.05 -13.19 -15.04
N ILE A 299 -19.24 -13.98 -14.33
CA ILE A 299 -18.77 -15.29 -14.80
C ILE A 299 -19.95 -16.26 -14.99
N VAL A 300 -20.86 -16.32 -14.02
CA VAL A 300 -22.07 -17.18 -14.12
C VAL A 300 -22.96 -16.75 -15.28
N GLY A 301 -23.15 -15.44 -15.48
CA GLY A 301 -23.94 -14.89 -16.59
C GLY A 301 -23.37 -15.19 -17.97
N THR A 302 -22.04 -15.21 -18.12
CA THR A 302 -21.39 -15.57 -19.40
C THR A 302 -21.48 -17.07 -19.69
N GLN A 303 -21.50 -17.92 -18.66
CA GLN A 303 -21.66 -19.38 -18.83
C GLN A 303 -23.09 -19.78 -19.23
N THR A 304 -24.13 -19.08 -18.74
CA THR A 304 -25.52 -19.34 -19.15
C THR A 304 -25.83 -18.87 -20.57
N THR A 305 -25.14 -17.86 -21.10
CA THR A 305 -25.31 -17.43 -22.50
C THR A 305 -24.62 -18.34 -23.52
N HIS A 306 -23.63 -19.15 -23.12
CA HIS A 306 -22.89 -20.05 -24.00
C HIS A 306 -23.35 -21.52 -23.94
N ARG A 307 -24.43 -21.83 -23.19
CA ARG A 307 -25.02 -23.17 -23.08
C ARG A 307 -25.83 -23.61 -24.32
N GLY A 308 -25.30 -23.32 -25.51
CA GLY A 308 -25.84 -23.69 -26.81
C GLY A 308 -24.95 -24.62 -27.64
N ASN A 309 -23.70 -24.89 -27.23
CA ASN A 309 -22.84 -25.87 -27.89
C ASN A 309 -22.07 -26.68 -26.85
N GLU A 310 -22.33 -27.98 -26.81
CA GLU A 310 -21.64 -28.94 -25.94
C GLU A 310 -20.23 -29.21 -26.46
N THR A 311 -19.22 -28.74 -25.75
CA THR A 311 -17.89 -29.35 -25.73
C THR A 311 -17.31 -29.08 -24.35
N GLU A 312 -16.86 -30.14 -23.66
CA GLU A 312 -16.19 -30.04 -22.36
C GLU A 312 -14.99 -29.10 -22.48
N MET A 313 -15.12 -27.89 -21.94
CA MET A 313 -14.04 -26.93 -21.80
C MET A 313 -13.68 -26.85 -20.32
N GLU A 314 -12.39 -27.06 -20.03
CA GLU A 314 -11.79 -26.80 -18.73
C GLU A 314 -12.21 -25.42 -18.18
N ALA A 315 -12.36 -25.35 -16.86
CA ALA A 315 -12.77 -24.13 -16.18
C ALA A 315 -11.92 -22.93 -16.65
N PRO A 316 -12.55 -21.82 -17.08
CA PRO A 316 -11.81 -20.72 -17.69
C PRO A 316 -10.84 -20.08 -16.68
N GLU A 317 -9.60 -19.85 -17.11
CA GLU A 317 -8.50 -19.21 -16.35
C GLU A 317 -8.87 -17.87 -15.66
N THR A 318 -10.01 -17.27 -16.02
CA THR A 318 -10.55 -16.05 -15.41
C THR A 318 -11.05 -16.22 -13.97
N PHE A 319 -11.28 -17.45 -13.48
CA PHE A 319 -11.61 -17.70 -12.07
C PHE A 319 -10.46 -17.31 -11.11
N LEU A 320 -9.24 -17.17 -11.63
CA LEU A 320 -8.01 -16.96 -10.87
C LEU A 320 -7.59 -15.48 -10.70
N LYS A 321 -8.05 -14.51 -11.50
CA LYS A 321 -7.40 -13.18 -11.53
C LYS A 321 -7.56 -12.29 -10.28
N LEU A 322 -8.68 -12.38 -9.56
CA LEU A 322 -8.90 -11.61 -8.32
C LEU A 322 -8.78 -12.49 -7.06
N SER A 323 -8.72 -13.81 -7.23
CA SER A 323 -8.52 -14.81 -6.18
C SER A 323 -7.03 -15.21 -6.01
N ASP A 324 -6.21 -15.11 -7.06
CA ASP A 324 -4.74 -15.29 -7.00
C ASP A 324 -3.98 -14.07 -6.47
N GLU A 325 -4.61 -12.88 -6.46
CA GLU A 325 -4.24 -11.83 -5.53
C GLU A 325 -4.70 -12.22 -4.11
N LYS A 326 -4.05 -13.24 -3.54
CA LYS A 326 -4.30 -13.69 -2.16
C LYS A 326 -4.14 -12.50 -1.22
N MET A 327 -5.27 -11.91 -0.84
CA MET A 327 -5.37 -10.80 0.08
C MET A 327 -4.67 -11.18 1.37
N ARG A 328 -3.66 -10.40 1.78
CA ARG A 328 -3.16 -10.50 3.14
C ARG A 328 -4.10 -9.73 4.03
N VAL A 329 -4.99 -10.48 4.68
CA VAL A 329 -5.91 -9.95 5.69
C VAL A 329 -5.10 -9.57 6.92
N PHE A 330 -5.36 -8.39 7.47
CA PHE A 330 -4.83 -8.04 8.77
C PHE A 330 -5.52 -8.91 9.84
N PRO A 331 -4.78 -9.48 10.81
CA PRO A 331 -5.39 -10.19 11.92
C PRO A 331 -6.43 -9.29 12.59
N SER A 332 -7.67 -9.77 12.75
CA SER A 332 -8.68 -9.06 13.52
C SER A 332 -8.19 -8.96 14.97
N THR A 333 -7.86 -7.76 15.43
CA THR A 333 -7.53 -7.50 16.84
C THR A 333 -8.81 -7.48 17.70
N SER A 334 -9.57 -8.57 17.69
CA SER A 334 -10.57 -8.86 18.72
C SER A 334 -10.02 -10.00 19.56
N SER A 335 -9.22 -9.64 20.56
CA SER A 335 -8.76 -10.59 21.57
C SER A 335 -8.76 -9.87 22.92
N GLU A 336 -9.94 -9.81 23.55
CA GLU A 336 -9.96 -10.01 25.00
C GLU A 336 -9.47 -11.44 25.27
N PRO A 337 -8.74 -11.69 26.36
CA PRO A 337 -8.14 -12.98 26.63
C PRO A 337 -9.21 -13.94 27.15
N SER A 338 -9.84 -14.71 26.26
CA SER A 338 -10.63 -15.86 26.67
C SER A 338 -9.75 -17.11 26.66
N LEU A 339 -9.67 -17.68 27.85
CA LEU A 339 -9.04 -18.95 28.19
C LEU A 339 -9.48 -20.06 27.24
N THR A 340 -8.50 -20.89 26.89
CA THR A 340 -8.64 -22.20 26.26
C THR A 340 -9.84 -22.97 26.83
N HIS A 341 -10.80 -23.34 25.97
CA HIS A 341 -11.67 -24.47 26.25
C HIS A 341 -11.10 -25.71 25.56
N LEU A 342 -10.71 -26.64 26.42
CA LEU A 342 -10.41 -28.04 26.14
C LEU A 342 -11.58 -28.70 25.40
N ASP A 343 -11.23 -29.64 24.54
CA ASP A 343 -12.14 -30.60 23.91
C ASP A 343 -13.07 -31.24 24.94
N ALA A 344 -14.35 -31.30 24.61
CA ALA A 344 -15.35 -32.09 25.30
C ALA A 344 -16.05 -33.01 24.30
N THR A 345 -15.45 -34.17 24.06
CA THR A 345 -16.20 -35.40 23.77
C THR A 345 -16.17 -36.24 25.03
N ASP A 346 -17.25 -36.21 25.81
CA ASP A 346 -18.03 -37.40 26.11
C ASP A 346 -19.13 -37.10 27.14
N HIS A 347 -20.31 -37.61 26.83
CA HIS A 347 -21.49 -37.65 27.66
C HIS A 347 -21.22 -38.41 28.98
N HIS A 348 -21.64 -37.85 30.13
CA HIS A 348 -22.50 -38.58 31.07
C HIS A 348 -23.11 -37.68 32.16
N VAL A 349 -24.44 -37.58 32.08
CA VAL A 349 -25.49 -37.57 33.10
C VAL A 349 -25.11 -37.35 34.59
N ILE A 350 -25.96 -36.53 35.24
CA ILE A 350 -26.55 -36.62 36.60
C ILE A 350 -26.35 -35.35 37.45
N ALA A 351 -27.38 -34.51 37.37
CA ALA A 351 -28.23 -33.99 38.44
C ALA A 351 -27.64 -33.24 39.66
N SER A 352 -28.35 -32.13 39.95
CA SER A 352 -28.70 -31.61 41.28
C SER A 352 -27.56 -30.94 42.05
N SER A 353 -27.72 -29.91 42.87
CA SER A 353 -28.79 -28.98 43.25
C SER A 353 -28.18 -28.22 44.45
N TYR A 354 -28.71 -27.03 44.74
CA TYR A 354 -28.46 -26.20 45.95
C TYR A 354 -27.09 -25.50 46.00
N ASP A 355 -27.02 -24.16 45.97
CA ASP A 355 -27.59 -23.12 46.85
C ASP A 355 -26.61 -22.70 47.97
N SER A 356 -26.45 -21.37 48.03
CA SER A 356 -26.17 -20.48 49.15
C SER A 356 -24.85 -20.55 49.97
N THR A 357 -24.26 -19.34 50.03
CA THR A 357 -23.70 -18.63 51.21
C THR A 357 -22.23 -18.79 51.65
N ILE A 358 -21.53 -17.64 51.53
CA ILE A 358 -20.37 -17.05 52.26
C ILE A 358 -20.72 -17.00 53.79
N PRO A 359 -19.84 -16.96 54.84
CA PRO A 359 -18.56 -16.20 54.96
C PRO A 359 -17.40 -16.75 55.86
N SER A 360 -16.22 -16.14 55.65
CA SER A 360 -15.19 -15.71 56.64
C SER A 360 -14.57 -16.71 57.64
N GLN A 361 -13.24 -16.78 57.70
CA GLN A 361 -12.38 -16.10 58.70
C GLN A 361 -10.95 -16.67 58.74
N ASN A 362 -10.00 -15.74 58.85
CA ASN A 362 -8.78 -15.72 59.67
C ASN A 362 -7.67 -16.78 59.58
N ALA A 363 -6.47 -16.20 59.33
CA ALA A 363 -5.22 -16.34 60.08
C ALA A 363 -4.30 -17.54 59.82
N GLY A 364 -3.01 -17.24 59.73
CA GLY A 364 -1.92 -18.17 60.04
C GLY A 364 -0.71 -18.07 59.10
N ASP A 365 0.39 -17.56 59.64
CA ASP A 365 1.75 -17.52 59.08
C ASP A 365 2.25 -18.87 58.53
N ASP A 366 3.11 -18.83 57.50
CA ASP A 366 4.56 -19.12 57.62
C ASP A 366 5.22 -19.57 56.29
N ASN A 367 6.38 -18.96 56.04
CA ASN A 367 7.60 -19.47 55.38
C ASN A 367 7.61 -20.07 53.94
N ILE A 368 8.44 -19.39 53.12
CA ILE A 368 9.02 -19.65 51.77
C ILE A 368 10.11 -20.78 51.85
N PRO A 369 10.71 -21.39 50.78
CA PRO A 369 10.53 -21.37 49.29
C PRO A 369 10.42 -22.77 48.62
N SER A 370 10.05 -22.83 47.32
CA SER A 370 10.93 -23.35 46.24
C SER A 370 10.21 -23.65 44.91
N SER A 371 10.86 -23.19 43.84
CA SER A 371 10.92 -23.75 42.48
C SER A 371 9.63 -24.18 41.78
N PHE A 372 9.06 -23.27 40.99
CA PHE A 372 8.35 -23.63 39.76
C PHE A 372 9.25 -23.35 38.55
N THR A 373 9.65 -24.43 37.88
CA THR A 373 10.21 -24.44 36.53
C THR A 373 9.16 -23.95 35.54
N LYS A 374 9.37 -22.79 34.93
CA LYS A 374 8.72 -22.43 33.65
C LYS A 374 9.75 -22.51 32.54
N SER A 375 9.50 -23.49 31.67
CA SER A 375 10.15 -23.62 30.38
C SER A 375 9.72 -22.45 29.49
N THR A 376 10.62 -21.48 29.27
CA THR A 376 10.49 -20.46 28.24
C THR A 376 11.31 -20.90 27.03
N SER A 377 10.63 -21.21 25.94
CA SER A 377 11.23 -21.37 24.61
C SER A 377 11.76 -20.01 24.14
N ILE A 378 13.04 -19.76 24.41
CA ILE A 378 13.80 -18.64 23.85
C ILE A 378 14.03 -18.93 22.36
N LEU A 379 13.38 -18.14 21.49
CA LEU A 379 13.82 -18.00 20.11
C LEU A 379 15.19 -17.31 20.12
N LYS A 380 16.21 -18.04 19.69
CA LYS A 380 17.59 -17.56 19.55
C LYS A 380 17.64 -16.35 18.61
N ALA A 381 17.93 -15.17 19.18
CA ALA A 381 18.40 -14.02 18.42
C ALA A 381 19.81 -14.33 17.91
N SER A 382 20.00 -14.32 16.59
CA SER A 382 21.34 -14.32 16.00
C SER A 382 21.93 -12.92 16.16
N SER A 383 23.09 -12.87 16.80
CA SER A 383 23.89 -11.68 17.05
C SER A 383 24.35 -11.02 15.75
N LEU A 384 23.97 -9.76 15.52
CA LEU A 384 24.64 -8.89 14.56
C LEU A 384 25.74 -8.13 15.31
N HIS A 385 26.99 -8.51 15.07
CA HIS A 385 28.14 -7.72 15.49
C HIS A 385 28.32 -6.53 14.55
N TYR A 386 28.34 -5.36 15.16
CA TYR A 386 28.69 -4.09 14.54
C TYR A 386 30.22 -4.02 14.46
N ILE A 387 30.80 -4.10 13.27
CA ILE A 387 32.23 -3.79 13.07
C ILE A 387 32.31 -2.34 12.59
N SER A 388 32.69 -1.45 13.50
CA SER A 388 33.20 -0.13 13.18
C SER A 388 34.62 -0.28 12.62
N ASN A 389 34.88 0.25 11.42
CA ASN A 389 36.25 0.58 11.03
C ASN A 389 36.28 1.98 10.43
N THR A 390 37.03 2.84 11.11
CA THR A 390 37.42 4.18 10.69
C THR A 390 38.88 4.17 10.24
N LYS A 391 39.13 4.88 9.13
CA LYS A 391 40.34 5.59 8.66
C LYS A 391 41.37 4.91 7.73
N ASP A 392 41.51 5.61 6.60
CA ASP A 392 42.73 6.04 5.88
C ASP A 392 43.60 4.93 5.24
N ASP A 393 44.10 4.99 4.01
CA ASP A 393 44.42 6.14 3.14
C ASP A 393 44.70 5.66 1.69
N THR A 394 44.46 6.58 0.74
CA THR A 394 45.09 6.84 -0.58
C THR A 394 45.58 5.75 -1.57
N LEU A 395 45.41 6.13 -2.86
CA LEU A 395 46.06 5.71 -4.11
C LEU A 395 45.27 4.74 -5.00
N TYR A 396 44.63 5.28 -6.06
CA TYR A 396 44.99 5.00 -7.46
C TYR A 396 44.23 5.96 -8.39
N GLN A 397 44.98 6.84 -9.06
CA GLN A 397 44.52 7.56 -10.24
C GLN A 397 44.71 6.72 -11.51
N ASN A 398 43.81 6.96 -12.46
CA ASN A 398 43.88 6.71 -13.91
C ASN A 398 43.76 5.26 -14.42
N SER A 399 42.61 4.94 -15.02
CA SER A 399 42.51 4.94 -16.49
C SER A 399 41.07 4.70 -16.97
N SER A 400 40.78 5.34 -18.09
CA SER A 400 39.57 5.34 -18.92
C SER A 400 39.05 3.96 -19.32
N SER A 401 37.73 3.77 -19.19
CA SER A 401 36.86 3.27 -20.28
C SER A 401 35.42 3.18 -19.78
N HIS A 402 34.53 3.96 -20.39
CA HIS A 402 33.08 3.78 -20.29
C HIS A 402 32.69 2.36 -20.71
N PRO A 403 31.78 1.69 -19.98
CA PRO A 403 30.83 0.77 -20.58
C PRO A 403 29.48 1.46 -20.71
N ASN A 404 28.95 1.44 -21.94
CA ASN A 404 27.57 1.75 -22.26
C ASN A 404 26.63 0.96 -21.36
N PHE A 405 25.68 1.66 -20.76
CA PHE A 405 24.49 1.05 -20.17
C PHE A 405 23.47 0.85 -21.29
N ASP A 406 23.35 -0.37 -21.79
CA ASP A 406 22.18 -0.82 -22.56
C ASP A 406 21.22 -1.53 -21.59
N ILE A 407 20.14 -0.84 -21.23
CA ILE A 407 18.84 -1.37 -20.79
C ILE A 407 17.76 -0.64 -21.59
#